data_AF-A0A2N7XXY0-F1
#
_entry.id   AF-A0A2N7XXY0-F1
#
_cell.length_a   1.000
_cell.length_b   1.000
_cell.length_c   1.000
_cell.angle_alpha   90.00
_cell.angle_beta   90.00
_cell.angle_gamma   90.00
#
_symmetry.space_group_name_H-M   'P 1'
#
loop_
_entity.id
_entity.type
_entity.pdbx_description
1 polymer ?
#
loop_
_entity_poly.entity_id
_entity_poly.type
_entity_poly.pdbx_seq_one_letter_code
_entity_poly.pdbx_strand_id
1 'polypeptide(L)'
;MTTELAASLHEEIQSLCSAGDQLADDGRYEEAIEQYNKAWILIPEPKNDWEASTWVLAAIADACFLSGFKGSARDALDYAMTCPGGLGNPFLHLRLGQVLLDQGHDDQAADELMRAYMGAGAEIFDNEDGRYLRFLGTRANL
;
A
#
# COMPACT_ATOMS: atom_id res chain seq x y z
N MET A 1 15.18 -7.39 -15.31
CA MET A 1 15.80 -8.28 -14.31
C MET A 1 15.37 -7.73 -12.97
N THR A 2 14.64 -8.51 -12.19
CA THR A 2 14.28 -8.15 -10.82
C THR A 2 15.45 -8.52 -9.91
N THR A 3 15.77 -7.63 -8.98
CA THR A 3 16.93 -7.77 -8.10
C THR A 3 16.49 -8.46 -6.82
N GLU A 4 17.08 -9.62 -6.53
CA GLU A 4 16.78 -10.40 -5.32
C GLU A 4 17.82 -10.12 -4.22
N LEU A 5 17.34 -9.94 -2.99
CA LEU A 5 18.19 -9.71 -1.82
C LEU A 5 18.96 -10.98 -1.44
N ALA A 6 20.07 -10.82 -0.72
CA ALA A 6 20.70 -11.94 -0.04
C ALA A 6 19.67 -12.62 0.89
N ALA A 7 19.62 -13.96 0.89
CA ALA A 7 18.59 -14.72 1.59
C ALA A 7 18.41 -14.32 3.06
N SER A 8 19.52 -14.13 3.79
CA SER A 8 19.48 -13.72 5.20
C SER A 8 18.87 -12.33 5.41
N LEU A 9 19.13 -11.39 4.49
CA LEU A 9 18.56 -10.05 4.53
C LEU A 9 17.07 -10.08 4.17
N HIS A 10 16.69 -10.92 3.20
CA HIS A 10 15.29 -11.12 2.84
C HIS A 10 14.49 -11.70 4.02
N GLU A 11 15.01 -12.72 4.70
CA GLU A 11 14.40 -13.32 5.90
C GLU A 11 14.25 -12.30 7.05
N GLU A 12 15.25 -11.44 7.27
CA GLU A 12 15.19 -10.42 8.31
C GLU A 12 14.08 -9.39 8.03
N ILE A 13 13.96 -8.92 6.79
CA ILE A 13 12.90 -7.99 6.37
C ILE A 13 11.53 -8.66 6.50
N GLN A 14 11.39 -9.93 6.09
CA GLN A 14 10.16 -10.68 6.27
C GLN A 14 9.76 -10.81 7.74
N SER A 15 10.72 -11.12 8.62
CA SER A 15 10.46 -11.24 10.06
C SER A 15 9.94 -9.92 10.66
N LEU A 16 10.54 -8.80 10.27
CA LEU A 16 10.09 -7.46 10.68
C LEU A 16 8.68 -7.15 10.15
N CYS A 17 8.38 -7.47 8.90
CA CYS A 17 7.04 -7.31 8.35
C CYS A 17 6.01 -8.20 9.06
N SER A 18 6.31 -9.49 9.30
CA SER A 18 5.41 -10.38 10.04
C SER A 18 5.14 -9.90 11.46
N ALA A 19 6.11 -9.27 12.12
CA ALA A 19 5.90 -8.64 13.43
C ALA A 19 5.01 -7.38 13.32
N GLY A 20 5.19 -6.59 12.26
CA GLY A 20 4.31 -5.47 11.94
C GLY A 20 2.87 -5.90 11.67
N ASP A 21 2.68 -6.97 10.88
CA ASP A 21 1.36 -7.50 10.52
C ASP A 21 0.59 -7.95 11.76
N GLN A 22 1.24 -8.66 12.68
CA GLN A 22 0.64 -9.04 13.97
C GLN A 22 0.21 -7.82 14.80
N LEU A 23 1.00 -6.75 14.79
CA LEU A 23 0.65 -5.51 15.48
C LEU A 23 -0.53 -4.80 14.79
N ALA A 24 -0.56 -4.80 13.46
CA ALA A 24 -1.66 -4.22 12.69
C ALA A 24 -2.98 -4.98 12.89
N ASP A 25 -2.93 -6.32 12.93
CA ASP A 25 -4.07 -7.18 13.24
C ASP A 25 -4.65 -6.90 14.64
N ASP A 26 -3.80 -6.54 15.61
CA ASP A 26 -4.18 -6.10 16.95
C ASP A 26 -4.65 -4.63 17.00
N GLY A 27 -4.68 -3.91 15.86
CA GLY A 27 -5.03 -2.49 15.75
C GLY A 27 -3.95 -1.53 16.25
N ARG A 28 -2.73 -2.02 16.50
CA ARG A 28 -1.58 -1.25 17.02
C ARG A 28 -0.75 -0.69 15.87
N TYR A 29 -1.39 0.12 15.03
CA TYR A 29 -0.84 0.58 13.75
C TYR A 29 0.44 1.40 13.88
N GLU A 30 0.56 2.28 14.88
CA GLU A 30 1.80 3.05 15.10
C GLU A 30 3.00 2.13 15.35
N GLU A 31 2.82 1.09 16.15
CA GLU A 31 3.86 0.10 16.44
C GLU A 31 4.15 -0.79 15.24
N ALA A 32 3.13 -1.10 14.43
CA ALA A 32 3.31 -1.80 13.15
C ALA A 32 4.19 -0.98 12.20
N ILE A 33 3.89 0.32 12.05
CA ILE A 33 4.68 1.27 11.25
C ILE A 33 6.14 1.30 11.72
N GLU A 34 6.40 1.23 13.02
CA GLU A 34 7.78 1.13 13.52
C GLU A 34 8.51 -0.12 13.03
N GLN A 35 7.85 -1.29 12.99
CA GLN A 35 8.47 -2.51 12.48
C GLN A 35 8.70 -2.45 10.97
N TYR A 36 7.72 -1.97 10.22
CA TYR A 36 7.86 -1.82 8.78
C TYR A 36 8.96 -0.81 8.40
N ASN A 37 9.12 0.26 9.17
CA ASN A 37 10.21 1.21 8.95
C ASN A 37 11.59 0.59 9.22
N LYS A 38 11.72 -0.33 10.17
CA LYS A 38 12.97 -1.11 10.35
C LYS A 38 13.25 -1.97 9.12
N ALA A 39 12.22 -2.65 8.58
CA ALA A 39 12.32 -3.41 7.34
C ALA A 39 12.75 -2.51 6.16
N TRP A 40 12.15 -1.32 6.04
CA TRP A 40 12.47 -0.34 5.00
C TRP A 40 13.94 0.12 5.02
N ILE A 41 14.49 0.35 6.22
CA ILE A 41 15.89 0.78 6.39
C ILE A 41 16.87 -0.27 5.88
N LEU A 42 16.54 -1.56 6.00
CA LEU A 42 17.41 -2.67 5.56
C LEU A 42 17.51 -2.81 4.04
N ILE A 43 16.53 -2.29 3.29
CA ILE A 43 16.56 -2.38 1.82
C ILE A 43 17.71 -1.52 1.25
N PRO A 44 18.60 -2.08 0.42
CA PRO A 44 19.73 -1.33 -0.15
C PRO A 44 19.30 -0.23 -1.11
N GLU A 45 20.17 0.76 -1.32
CA GLU A 45 19.98 1.78 -2.35
C GLU A 45 20.40 1.27 -3.75
N PRO A 46 19.73 1.71 -4.83
CA PRO A 46 18.53 2.54 -4.82
C PRO A 46 17.30 1.69 -4.45
N LYS A 47 16.50 2.14 -3.48
CA LYS A 47 15.43 1.30 -2.92
C LYS A 47 14.38 0.86 -3.95
N ASN A 48 14.12 1.68 -4.96
CA ASN A 48 13.17 1.37 -6.01
C ASN A 48 13.63 0.31 -7.03
N ASP A 49 14.82 -0.31 -6.86
CA ASP A 49 15.26 -1.46 -7.67
C ASP A 49 14.85 -2.82 -7.07
N TRP A 50 14.28 -2.83 -5.87
CA TRP A 50 13.99 -4.05 -5.10
C TRP A 50 12.50 -4.35 -5.02
N GLU A 51 12.10 -5.58 -5.34
CA GLU A 51 10.71 -6.05 -5.12
C GLU A 51 10.28 -5.92 -3.66
N ALA A 52 11.24 -6.05 -2.73
CA ALA A 52 11.05 -5.84 -1.31
C ALA A 52 10.38 -4.50 -0.97
N SER A 53 10.76 -3.45 -1.70
CA SER A 53 10.26 -2.11 -1.46
C SER A 53 8.75 -2.02 -1.67
N THR A 54 8.22 -2.71 -2.68
CA THR A 54 6.80 -2.66 -3.02
C THR A 54 5.92 -3.17 -1.88
N TRP A 55 6.23 -4.34 -1.32
CA TRP A 55 5.41 -4.91 -0.24
C TRP A 55 5.69 -4.30 1.13
N VAL A 56 6.91 -3.86 1.42
CA VAL A 56 7.19 -3.09 2.65
C VAL A 56 6.43 -1.75 2.64
N LEU A 57 6.48 -1.01 1.52
CA LEU A 57 5.76 0.26 1.40
C LEU A 57 4.24 0.06 1.35
N ALA A 58 3.74 -1.04 0.79
CA ALA A 58 2.32 -1.38 0.86
C ALA A 58 1.85 -1.51 2.32
N ALA A 59 2.62 -2.22 3.16
CA ALA A 59 2.30 -2.39 4.57
C ALA A 59 2.39 -1.07 5.35
N ILE A 60 3.41 -0.23 5.08
CA ILE A 60 3.52 1.12 5.66
C ILE A 60 2.32 1.97 5.28
N ALA A 61 1.95 1.99 3.99
CA ALA A 61 0.85 2.78 3.49
C ALA A 61 -0.48 2.37 4.10
N ASP A 62 -0.72 1.07 4.22
CA ASP A 62 -1.93 0.50 4.80
C ASP A 62 -2.07 0.88 6.28
N ALA A 63 -1.03 0.62 7.08
CA ALA A 63 -1.03 0.98 8.49
C ALA A 63 -1.15 2.50 8.70
N CYS A 64 -0.48 3.32 7.89
CA CYS A 64 -0.62 4.78 7.94
C CYS A 64 -2.05 5.24 7.60
N PHE A 65 -2.70 4.61 6.63
CA PHE A 65 -4.07 4.92 6.27
C PHE A 65 -5.03 4.59 7.42
N LEU A 66 -4.90 3.38 7.98
CA LEU A 66 -5.75 2.88 9.07
C LEU A 66 -5.57 3.68 10.38
N SER A 67 -4.38 4.22 10.63
CA SER A 67 -4.11 5.11 11.78
C SER A 67 -4.42 6.59 11.52
N GLY A 68 -4.82 6.96 10.30
CA GLY A 68 -5.18 8.34 9.92
C GLY A 68 -4.01 9.22 9.47
N PHE A 69 -2.79 8.70 9.37
CA PHE A 69 -1.62 9.40 8.81
C PHE A 69 -1.65 9.45 7.27
N LYS A 70 -2.70 10.06 6.71
CA LYS A 70 -2.99 10.06 5.26
C LYS A 70 -1.89 10.67 4.40
N GLY A 71 -1.14 11.64 4.92
CA GLY A 71 0.02 12.22 4.21
C GLY A 71 1.13 11.18 4.02
N SER A 72 1.54 10.52 5.11
CA SER A 72 2.55 9.46 5.09
C SER A 72 2.11 8.26 4.25
N ALA A 73 0.82 7.91 4.29
CA ALA A 73 0.26 6.87 3.42
C ALA A 73 0.46 7.24 1.94
N ARG A 74 0.14 8.49 1.55
CA ARG A 74 0.33 8.97 0.18
C ARG A 74 1.79 8.92 -0.25
N ASP A 75 2.70 9.43 0.57
CA ASP A 75 4.13 9.45 0.25
C ASP A 75 4.68 8.01 0.03
N ALA A 76 4.26 7.06 0.87
CA ALA A 76 4.64 5.65 0.73
C ALA A 76 4.08 5.02 -0.57
N LEU A 77 2.82 5.32 -0.91
CA LEU A 77 2.16 4.84 -2.13
C LEU A 77 2.81 5.41 -3.39
N ASP A 78 3.06 6.72 -3.41
CA ASP A 78 3.71 7.39 -4.54
C ASP A 78 5.10 6.80 -4.80
N TYR A 79 5.87 6.49 -3.74
CA TYR A 79 7.15 5.80 -3.89
C TYR A 79 6.98 4.34 -4.34
N ALA A 80 6.01 3.61 -3.77
CA ALA A 80 5.75 2.21 -4.11
C ALA A 80 5.41 2.04 -5.61
N MET A 81 4.71 3.01 -6.21
CA MET A 81 4.43 3.03 -7.65
C MET A 81 5.70 3.11 -8.52
N THR A 82 6.82 3.57 -7.98
CA THR A 82 8.12 3.58 -8.69
C THR A 82 8.90 2.27 -8.55
N CYS A 83 8.47 1.37 -7.65
CA CYS A 83 9.13 0.11 -7.33
C CYS A 83 8.68 -1.03 -8.27
N PRO A 84 9.43 -2.15 -8.35
CA PRO A 84 9.08 -3.25 -9.22
C PRO A 84 7.70 -3.83 -8.88
N GLY A 85 6.84 -3.92 -9.89
CA GLY A 85 5.45 -4.40 -9.73
C GLY A 85 4.47 -3.39 -9.14
N GLY A 86 4.92 -2.21 -8.68
CA GLY A 86 4.06 -1.20 -8.04
C GLY A 86 2.90 -0.75 -8.92
N LEU A 87 3.18 -0.28 -10.14
CA LEU A 87 2.17 0.20 -11.11
C LEU A 87 1.11 -0.85 -11.51
N GLY A 88 1.37 -2.13 -11.27
CA GLY A 88 0.45 -3.21 -11.60
C GLY A 88 -0.30 -3.75 -10.38
N ASN A 89 -0.04 -3.23 -9.18
CA ASN A 89 -0.58 -3.77 -7.95
C ASN A 89 -1.94 -3.12 -7.63
N PRO A 90 -3.07 -3.86 -7.73
CA PRO A 90 -4.39 -3.29 -7.51
C PRO A 90 -4.62 -2.83 -6.07
N PHE A 91 -3.93 -3.40 -5.08
CA PHE A 91 -4.02 -2.96 -3.69
C PHE A 91 -3.41 -1.56 -3.48
N LEU A 92 -2.28 -1.27 -4.12
CA LEU A 92 -1.69 0.08 -4.05
C LEU A 92 -2.63 1.11 -4.68
N HIS A 93 -3.25 0.77 -5.80
CA HIS A 93 -4.26 1.61 -6.44
C HIS A 93 -5.51 1.80 -5.57
N LEU A 94 -5.98 0.75 -4.88
CA LEU A 94 -7.08 0.85 -3.93
C LEU A 94 -6.75 1.88 -2.86
N ARG A 95 -5.63 1.68 -2.16
CA ARG A 95 -5.27 2.49 -1.00
C ARG A 95 -4.97 3.94 -1.40
N LEU A 96 -4.35 4.17 -2.56
CA LEU A 96 -4.13 5.52 -3.10
C LEU A 96 -5.44 6.21 -3.46
N GLY A 97 -6.35 5.52 -4.13
CA GLY A 97 -7.67 6.05 -4.46
C GLY A 97 -8.48 6.44 -3.22
N GLN A 98 -8.38 5.66 -2.14
CA GLN A 98 -9.04 5.96 -0.88
C GLN A 98 -8.43 7.17 -0.18
N VAL A 99 -7.10 7.27 -0.13
CA VAL A 99 -6.40 8.45 0.40
C VAL A 99 -6.78 9.71 -0.37
N LEU A 100 -6.82 9.64 -1.70
CA LEU A 100 -7.19 10.76 -2.57
C LEU A 100 -8.64 11.19 -2.36
N LEU A 101 -9.57 10.25 -2.29
CA LEU A 101 -10.98 10.56 -2.05
C LEU A 101 -11.17 11.24 -0.69
N ASP A 102 -10.48 10.72 0.34
CA ASP A 102 -10.50 11.26 1.68
C ASP A 102 -9.91 12.68 1.78
N GLN A 103 -9.10 13.08 0.80
CA GLN A 103 -8.51 14.41 0.67
C GLN A 103 -9.31 15.33 -0.28
N GLY A 104 -10.39 14.84 -0.89
CA GLY A 104 -11.23 15.60 -1.83
C GLY A 104 -10.63 15.71 -3.25
N HIS A 105 -9.72 14.81 -3.61
CA HIS A 105 -9.15 14.71 -4.96
C HIS A 105 -9.95 13.73 -5.83
N ASP A 106 -11.23 14.02 -6.02
CA ASP A 106 -12.21 13.11 -6.62
C ASP A 106 -11.78 12.52 -7.98
N ASP A 107 -11.32 13.34 -8.92
CA ASP A 107 -10.98 12.84 -10.27
C ASP A 107 -9.81 11.84 -10.22
N GLN A 108 -8.77 12.16 -9.43
CA GLN A 108 -7.64 11.26 -9.22
C GLN A 108 -8.05 10.00 -8.45
N ALA A 109 -8.92 10.15 -7.46
CA ALA A 109 -9.45 9.00 -6.73
C ALA A 109 -10.22 8.05 -7.65
N ALA A 110 -11.01 8.58 -8.59
CA ALA A 110 -11.76 7.77 -9.53
C ALA A 110 -10.83 6.94 -10.43
N ASP A 111 -9.75 7.53 -10.93
CA ASP A 111 -8.76 6.84 -11.76
C ASP A 111 -8.09 5.69 -11.00
N GLU A 112 -7.66 5.92 -9.76
CA GLU A 112 -6.96 4.92 -8.95
C GLU A 112 -7.90 3.80 -8.50
N LEU A 113 -9.11 4.13 -8.02
CA LEU A 113 -10.11 3.12 -7.64
C LEU A 113 -10.58 2.29 -8.86
N MET A 114 -10.62 2.89 -10.05
CA MET A 114 -10.90 2.16 -11.30
C MET A 114 -9.78 1.15 -11.61
N ARG A 115 -8.50 1.54 -11.47
CA ARG A 115 -7.37 0.62 -11.66
C ARG A 115 -7.42 -0.56 -10.67
N ALA A 116 -7.75 -0.29 -9.41
CA ALA A 116 -7.96 -1.32 -8.39
C ALA A 116 -9.06 -2.30 -8.82
N TYR A 117 -10.22 -1.78 -9.23
CA TYR A 117 -11.36 -2.57 -9.70
C TYR A 117 -11.02 -3.39 -10.95
N MET A 118 -10.34 -2.81 -11.93
CA MET A 118 -9.93 -3.54 -13.14
C MET A 118 -8.93 -4.66 -12.85
N GLY A 119 -8.06 -4.49 -11.84
CA GLY A 119 -7.03 -5.46 -11.50
C GLY A 119 -7.51 -6.61 -10.61
N ALA A 120 -8.50 -6.38 -9.73
CA ALA A 120 -8.92 -7.36 -8.73
C ALA A 120 -10.45 -7.55 -8.61
N GLY A 121 -11.24 -6.88 -9.44
CA GLY A 121 -12.70 -6.93 -9.41
C GLY A 121 -13.31 -6.17 -8.23
N ALA A 122 -14.60 -6.40 -7.98
CA ALA A 122 -15.32 -5.75 -6.88
C ALA A 122 -14.87 -6.22 -5.48
N GLU A 123 -14.37 -7.46 -5.38
CA GLU A 123 -14.00 -8.12 -4.11
C GLU A 123 -12.86 -7.39 -3.38
N ILE A 124 -12.04 -6.61 -4.09
CA ILE A 124 -10.99 -5.80 -3.46
C ILE A 124 -11.54 -4.73 -2.50
N PHE A 125 -12.83 -4.41 -2.60
CA PHE A 125 -13.51 -3.44 -1.73
C PHE A 125 -14.23 -4.08 -0.53
N ASP A 126 -14.27 -5.41 -0.41
CA ASP A 126 -15.16 -6.09 0.54
C ASP A 126 -14.88 -5.75 2.02
N ASN A 127 -13.62 -5.46 2.35
CA ASN A 127 -13.19 -5.09 3.70
C ASN A 127 -13.07 -3.57 3.91
N GLU A 128 -13.48 -2.77 2.92
CA GLU A 128 -13.35 -1.32 2.93
C GLU A 128 -14.69 -0.64 3.23
N ASP A 129 -14.65 0.64 3.63
CA ASP A 129 -15.89 1.43 3.70
C ASP A 129 -16.56 1.48 2.32
N GLY A 130 -17.80 0.99 2.23
CA GLY A 130 -18.56 0.94 0.98
C GLY A 130 -18.76 2.29 0.28
N ARG A 131 -18.39 3.42 0.90
CA ARG A 131 -18.30 4.73 0.24
C ARG A 131 -17.37 4.74 -0.96
N TYR A 132 -16.29 3.96 -0.95
CA TYR A 132 -15.30 3.97 -2.03
C TYR A 132 -15.87 3.33 -3.31
N LEU A 133 -16.45 2.13 -3.20
CA LEU A 133 -17.09 1.46 -4.32
C LEU A 133 -18.32 2.23 -4.82
N ARG A 134 -19.12 2.80 -3.90
CA ARG A 134 -20.26 3.65 -4.26
C ARG A 134 -19.82 4.91 -5.01
N PHE A 135 -18.75 5.57 -4.55
CA PHE A 135 -18.16 6.72 -5.24
C PHE A 135 -17.72 6.33 -6.65
N LEU A 136 -17.01 5.21 -6.80
CA LEU A 136 -16.57 4.72 -8.12
C LEU A 136 -17.77 4.48 -9.05
N GLY A 137 -18.86 3.91 -8.54
CA GLY A 137 -20.11 3.72 -9.29
C GLY A 137 -20.79 5.03 -9.75
N THR A 138 -20.44 6.19 -9.19
CA THR A 138 -20.91 7.49 -9.71
C THR A 138 -20.07 8.00 -10.89
N ARG A 139 -18.89 7.42 -11.10
CA ARG A 139 -17.93 7.81 -12.14
C ARG A 139 -17.84 6.77 -13.27
N ALA A 140 -18.27 5.53 -13.01
CA ALA A 140 -18.28 4.44 -13.96
C ALA A 140 -19.56 3.61 -13.85
N ASN A 141 -20.05 3.13 -14.99
CA ASN A 141 -21.08 2.07 -15.01
C ASN A 141 -20.39 0.74 -14.70
N LEU A 142 -20.34 0.39 -13.41
CA LEU A 142 -19.82 -0.88 -12.90
C LEU A 142 -20.84 -2.01 -13.07
#